data_AF-A0A3D5DDE0-F1
#
_entry.id   AF-A0A3D5DDE0-F1
#
_cell.length_a   1.000
_cell.length_b   1.000
_cell.length_c   1.000
_cell.angle_alpha   90.00
_cell.angle_beta   90.00
_cell.angle_gamma   90.00
#
_symmetry.space_group_name_H-M   'P 1'
#
loop_
_entity.id
_entity.type
_entity.pdbx_description
1 polymer ?
#
loop_
_entity_poly.entity_id
_entity_poly.type
_entity_poly.pdbx_seq_one_letter_code
_entity_poly.pdbx_strand_id
1 'polypeptide(L)'
;MARKTQKINFETSIAALERLVEKMENGEFTLEESLKQFEHGISLARTCQQALRDAEQRVLQLTKDENGDENLSPFTPTDDD
;
A
#
# COMPACT_ATOMS: atom_id res chain seq x y z
N MET A 1 23.70 -4.29 -1.86
CA MET A 1 22.56 -5.13 -2.30
C MET A 1 21.26 -4.71 -1.60
N ALA A 2 20.65 -3.57 -1.94
CA ALA A 2 19.65 -2.93 -1.06
C ALA A 2 18.36 -2.43 -1.75
N ARG A 3 17.90 -3.07 -2.84
CA ARG A 3 16.66 -2.61 -3.53
C ARG A 3 15.65 -3.69 -3.89
N LYS A 4 15.93 -4.98 -3.64
CA LYS A 4 15.04 -6.08 -4.06
C LYS A 4 13.99 -6.46 -3.00
N THR A 5 14.30 -6.30 -1.71
CA THR A 5 13.43 -6.79 -0.62
C THR A 5 12.12 -6.02 -0.50
N GLN A 6 12.11 -4.68 -0.58
CA GLN A 6 10.87 -3.92 -0.44
C GLN A 6 9.94 -4.04 -1.65
N LYS A 7 10.51 -4.14 -2.86
CA LYS A 7 9.73 -4.28 -4.09
C LYS A 7 8.93 -5.58 -4.12
N ILE A 8 9.46 -6.66 -3.53
CA ILE A 8 8.76 -7.94 -3.42
C ILE A 8 7.59 -7.84 -2.43
N ASN A 9 7.72 -7.06 -1.35
CA ASN A 9 6.69 -6.96 -0.32
C ASN A 9 5.45 -6.19 -0.80
N PHE A 10 5.60 -5.05 -1.49
CA PHE A 10 4.44 -4.27 -1.95
C PHE A 10 3.57 -5.02 -2.95
N GLU A 11 4.17 -5.47 -4.07
CA GLU A 11 3.45 -6.16 -5.16
C GLU A 11 2.77 -7.45 -4.66
N THR A 12 3.40 -8.15 -3.72
CA THR A 12 2.81 -9.35 -3.12
C THR A 12 1.65 -9.00 -2.18
N SER A 13 1.81 -7.97 -1.34
CA SER A 13 0.77 -7.55 -0.40
C SER A 13 -0.46 -6.98 -1.10
N ILE A 14 -0.29 -6.20 -2.18
CA ILE A 14 -1.43 -5.65 -2.93
C ILE A 14 -2.18 -6.76 -3.68
N ALA A 15 -1.47 -7.68 -4.34
CA ALA A 15 -2.09 -8.82 -5.01
C ALA A 15 -2.82 -9.75 -4.02
N ALA A 16 -2.29 -9.92 -2.81
CA ALA A 16 -2.97 -10.67 -1.75
C ALA A 16 -4.25 -9.96 -1.28
N LEU A 17 -4.23 -8.63 -1.18
CA LEU A 17 -5.38 -7.83 -0.77
C LEU A 17 -6.49 -7.89 -1.82
N GLU A 18 -6.16 -7.73 -3.11
CA GLU A 18 -7.12 -7.83 -4.21
C GLU A 18 -7.85 -9.18 -4.22
N ARG A 19 -7.09 -10.28 -4.12
CA ARG A 19 -7.67 -11.63 -4.05
C ARG A 19 -8.52 -11.85 -2.81
N LEU A 20 -8.18 -11.21 -1.69
CA LEU A 20 -8.96 -11.30 -0.46
C LEU A 20 -10.29 -10.59 -0.63
N VAL A 21 -10.29 -9.39 -1.21
CA VAL A 21 -11.51 -8.62 -1.51
C VAL A 21 -12.42 -9.41 -2.47
N GLU A 22 -11.87 -9.93 -3.56
CA GLU A 22 -12.63 -10.75 -4.53
C GLU A 22 -13.33 -11.93 -3.85
N LYS A 23 -12.63 -12.63 -2.94
CA LYS A 23 -13.23 -13.73 -2.18
C LYS A 23 -14.29 -13.28 -1.19
N MET A 24 -14.11 -12.11 -0.57
CA MET A 24 -15.11 -11.56 0.36
C MET A 24 -16.39 -11.13 -0.39
N GLU A 25 -16.26 -10.60 -1.59
CA GLU A 25 -17.38 -10.20 -2.46
C GLU A 25 -18.18 -11.41 -2.97
N ASN A 26 -17.52 -12.55 -3.17
CA ASN A 26 -18.18 -13.80 -3.58
C ASN A 26 -19.09 -14.40 -2.49
N GLY A 27 -19.02 -13.92 -1.24
CA GLY A 27 -19.95 -14.29 -0.18
C GLY A 27 -19.79 -15.72 0.35
N GLU A 28 -18.65 -16.36 0.11
CA GLU A 28 -18.40 -17.75 0.53
C GLU A 28 -18.05 -17.90 2.02
N PHE A 29 -17.85 -16.79 2.73
CA PHE A 29 -17.41 -16.79 4.13
C PHE A 29 -18.58 -16.73 5.11
N THR A 30 -18.47 -17.52 6.18
CA THR A 30 -19.27 -17.29 7.39
C THR A 30 -18.92 -15.94 8.03
N LEU A 31 -19.74 -15.47 8.97
CA LEU A 31 -19.49 -14.21 9.69
C LEU A 31 -18.13 -14.20 10.40
N GLU A 32 -17.77 -15.30 11.06
CA GLU A 32 -16.49 -15.41 11.78
C GLU A 32 -15.30 -15.39 10.81
N GLU A 33 -15.43 -16.07 9.67
CA GLU A 33 -14.41 -16.04 8.62
C GLU A 33 -14.29 -14.66 7.99
N SER A 34 -15.42 -13.97 7.77
CA SER A 34 -15.46 -12.61 7.24
C SER A 34 -14.71 -11.63 8.14
N LEU A 35 -14.87 -11.75 9.46
CA LEU A 35 -14.11 -10.95 10.44
C LEU A 35 -12.61 -11.24 10.37
N LYS A 36 -12.21 -12.52 10.27
CA LYS A 36 -10.79 -12.90 10.10
C LYS A 36 -10.19 -12.37 8.80
N GLN A 37 -10.92 -12.46 7.69
CA GLN A 37 -10.48 -11.92 6.40
C GLN A 37 -10.38 -10.39 6.45
N PHE A 38 -11.32 -9.72 7.11
CA PHE A 38 -11.26 -8.28 7.30
C PHE A 38 -10.01 -7.84 8.07
N GLU A 39 -9.70 -8.47 9.21
CA GLU A 39 -8.48 -8.20 9.97
C GLU A 39 -7.21 -8.41 9.13
N HIS A 40 -7.18 -9.50 8.35
CA HIS A 40 -6.08 -9.78 7.43
C HIS A 40 -5.97 -8.72 6.33
N GLY A 41 -7.09 -8.29 5.74
CA GLY A 41 -7.13 -7.22 4.76
C GLY A 41 -6.60 -5.89 5.30
N ILE A 42 -6.95 -5.53 6.54
CA ILE A 42 -6.41 -4.34 7.23
C ILE A 42 -4.89 -4.44 7.40
N SER A 43 -4.37 -5.62 7.76
CA SER A 43 -2.93 -5.84 7.88
C SER A 43 -2.21 -5.64 6.54
N LEU A 44 -2.72 -6.24 5.47
CA LEU A 44 -2.17 -6.10 4.11
C LEU A 44 -2.20 -4.64 3.64
N ALA A 45 -3.31 -3.94 3.84
CA ALA A 45 -3.44 -2.53 3.50
C ALA A 45 -2.41 -1.65 4.24
N ARG A 46 -2.19 -1.89 5.53
CA ARG A 46 -1.16 -1.19 6.32
C ARG A 46 0.25 -1.46 5.78
N THR A 47 0.55 -2.69 5.39
CA THR A 47 1.84 -3.04 4.76
C THR A 47 2.03 -2.28 3.44
N CYS A 48 1.00 -2.23 2.59
CA CYS A 48 1.04 -1.45 1.35
C CYS A 48 1.30 0.04 1.61
N GLN A 49 0.55 0.64 2.53
CA GLN A 49 0.73 2.04 2.91
C GLN A 49 2.13 2.33 3.47
N GLN A 50 2.70 1.43 4.27
CA GLN A 50 4.07 1.60 4.78
C GLN A 50 5.09 1.57 3.64
N ALA A 51 4.95 0.63 2.71
CA ALA A 51 5.86 0.54 1.57
C ALA A 51 5.79 1.78 0.67
N LEU A 52 4.60 2.37 0.49
CA LEU A 52 4.43 3.62 -0.23
C LEU A 52 5.08 4.80 0.51
N ARG A 53 4.90 4.92 1.82
CA ARG A 53 5.57 5.95 2.64
C ARG A 53 7.10 5.84 2.56
N ASP A 54 7.64 4.64 2.66
CA ASP A 54 9.08 4.39 2.55
C ASP A 54 9.61 4.81 1.16
N ALA A 55 8.84 4.51 0.10
CA ALA A 55 9.18 4.89 -1.26
C ALA A 55 9.15 6.42 -1.44
N GLU A 56 8.11 7.09 -0.94
CA GLU A 56 7.97 8.55 -0.95
C GLU A 56 9.14 9.23 -0.21
N GLN A 57 9.46 8.76 1.01
CA GLN A 57 10.59 9.28 1.77
C GLN A 57 11.92 9.12 1.02
N ARG A 58 12.09 8.00 0.32
CA ARG A 58 13.29 7.76 -0.48
C ARG A 58 13.36 8.67 -1.71
N VAL A 59 12.24 8.95 -2.36
CA VAL A 59 12.17 9.93 -3.46
C VAL A 59 12.54 11.31 -2.93
N LEU A 60 11.95 11.72 -1.80
CA LEU A 60 12.24 13.00 -1.13
C LEU A 60 13.73 13.18 -0.81
N GLN A 61 14.40 12.14 -0.30
CA GLN A 61 15.84 12.19 -0.03
C GLN A 61 16.66 12.39 -1.30
N LEU A 62 16.33 11.69 -2.38
CA LEU A 62 17.05 11.80 -3.65
C LEU A 62 16.83 13.17 -4.30
N THR A 63 15.62 13.72 -4.24
CA THR A 63 15.32 15.04 -4.82
C THR A 63 15.91 16.19 -4.00
N LYS A 64 16.04 16.04 -2.67
CA LYS A 64 16.72 17.01 -1.80
C LYS A 64 18.20 17.20 -2.14
N ASP A 65 18.87 16.14 -2.60
CA ASP A 65 20.29 16.18 -2.93
C ASP A 65 20.57 16.89 -4.28
N GLU A 66 19.59 16.99 -5.18
CA GLU A 66 19.77 17.56 -6.53
C GLU A 66 19.30 19.02 -6.66
N ASN A 67 18.27 19.44 -5.94
CA ASN A 67 17.78 20.82 -5.95
C ASN A 67 17.19 21.11 -4.58
N GLY A 68 17.78 22.04 -3.80
CA GLY A 68 17.36 22.37 -2.43
C GLY A 68 16.02 23.09 -2.31
N ASP A 69 14.99 22.67 -3.08
CA ASP A 69 13.64 23.21 -3.04
C ASP A 69 12.65 22.12 -2.62
N GLU A 70 12.05 22.32 -1.45
CA GLU A 70 11.11 21.41 -0.81
C GLU A 70 9.68 21.78 -1.21
N ASN A 71 9.15 21.23 -2.29
CA ASN A 71 7.71 21.32 -2.51
C ASN A 71 7.13 20.09 -3.22
N LEU A 72 7.11 18.96 -2.50
CA LEU A 72 6.12 17.92 -2.80
C LEU A 72 4.85 18.29 -2.04
N SER A 73 3.94 18.97 -2.73
CA SER A 73 2.57 19.11 -2.24
C SER A 73 1.95 17.71 -2.10
N PRO A 74 1.22 17.42 -1.01
CA PRO A 74 0.48 16.18 -0.88
C PRO A 74 -0.34 15.91 -2.14
N PHE A 75 -0.29 14.69 -2.66
CA PHE A 75 -1.20 14.30 -3.73
C PHE A 75 -2.61 14.27 -3.14
N THR A 76 -3.37 15.34 -3.37
CA THR A 76 -4.81 15.34 -3.17
C THR A 76 -5.42 14.71 -4.41
N PRO A 77 -5.98 13.49 -4.35
CA PRO A 77 -6.83 13.03 -5.44
C PRO A 77 -7.94 14.07 -5.57
N THR A 78 -8.03 14.73 -6.72
CA THR A 78 -9.21 15.55 -7.03
C THR A 78 -10.37 14.57 -7.11
N ASP A 79 -11.29 14.65 -6.15
CA ASP A 79 -12.64 14.08 -6.31
C ASP A 79 -13.33 14.91 -7.41
N ASP A 80 -12.94 14.68 -8.68
CA ASP A 80 -13.76 15.05 -9.83
C ASP A 80 -14.76 13.90 -10.04
N ASP A 81 -16.03 14.22 -9.77
CA ASP A 81 -17.28 13.46 -9.96
C ASP A 81 -17.26 12.36 -11.06
#